data_AF-A0A0Q4QVI6-F1
#
_entry.id   AF-A0A0Q4QVI6-F1
#
_cell.length_a   1.000
_cell.length_b   1.000
_cell.length_c   1.000
_cell.angle_alpha   90.00
_cell.angle_beta   90.00
_cell.angle_gamma   90.00
#
_symmetry.space_group_name_H-M   'P 1'
#
loop_
_entity.id
_entity.type
_entity.pdbx_description
1 polymer ?
#
loop_
_entity_poly.entity_id
_entity_poly.type
_entity_poly.pdbx_seq_one_letter_code
_entity_poly.pdbx_strand_id
1 'polypeptide(L)'
;METASYLLFSILDAIAMVVLMIKSYRQPLAAYKWNVLFICIGVAGWSYAVRVVVGLSPYIDIFGQFLIFAAFFRYSLKIRLVYSGLMVAVGYAAYVCIQFPIYFAVTALGVSDVVAQNTGGNGVIAIQFFTDAASLAVGWLITVFNYGFTFIVIPPHDLSRKEKLFTGTNGMLAISTLAAVAIITTSLFLTVHYDAALYAYPLVLLILGTLYFLSRRRESEDDRVYITKNGAFHKKVRS
;
A
#
# COMPACT_ATOMS: atom_id res chain seq x y z
N MET A 1 14.13 8.76 -21.37
CA MET A 1 14.82 8.76 -20.07
C MET A 1 16.06 7.91 -20.20
N GLU A 2 17.18 8.34 -19.64
CA GLU A 2 18.32 7.45 -19.46
C GLU A 2 17.91 6.33 -18.50
N THR A 3 18.19 5.06 -18.82
CA THR A 3 17.75 3.90 -18.05
C THR A 3 18.05 4.01 -16.55
N ALA A 4 19.16 4.65 -16.19
CA ALA A 4 19.55 4.92 -14.81
C ALA A 4 18.57 5.83 -14.06
N SER A 5 18.06 6.90 -14.69
CA SER A 5 17.12 7.81 -14.03
C SER A 5 15.79 7.13 -13.78
N TYR A 6 15.29 6.36 -14.75
CA TYR A 6 14.03 5.60 -14.59
C TYR A 6 14.12 4.65 -13.39
N LEU A 7 15.19 3.84 -13.32
CA LEU A 7 15.38 2.89 -12.23
C LEU A 7 15.49 3.58 -10.87
N LEU A 8 16.21 4.71 -10.79
CA LEU A 8 16.36 5.45 -9.55
C LEU A 8 15.01 5.97 -9.03
N PHE A 9 14.20 6.58 -9.90
CA PHE A 9 12.86 7.03 -9.52
C PHE A 9 11.93 5.86 -9.19
N SER A 10 11.97 4.75 -9.93
CA SER A 10 11.18 3.56 -9.59
C SER A 10 11.57 2.93 -8.25
N ILE A 11 12.85 2.99 -7.86
CA ILE A 11 13.28 2.54 -6.53
C ILE A 11 12.74 3.47 -5.44
N LEU A 12 12.80 4.79 -5.65
CA LEU A 12 12.27 5.76 -4.68
C LEU A 12 10.75 5.62 -4.49
N ASP A 13 10.02 5.44 -5.58
CA ASP A 13 8.58 5.18 -5.58
C ASP A 13 8.24 3.91 -4.79
N ALA A 14 8.95 2.81 -5.08
CA ALA A 14 8.82 1.57 -4.32
C ALA A 14 9.14 1.74 -2.82
N ILE A 15 10.13 2.55 -2.46
CA ILE A 15 10.46 2.85 -1.06
C ILE A 15 9.33 3.65 -0.40
N ALA A 16 8.82 4.70 -1.06
CA ALA A 16 7.75 5.53 -0.55
C ALA A 16 6.48 4.71 -0.29
N MET A 17 6.11 3.83 -1.22
CA MET A 17 5.01 2.89 -1.06
C MET A 17 5.23 1.94 0.13
N VAL A 18 6.40 1.30 0.25
CA VAL A 18 6.68 0.37 1.36
C VAL A 18 6.67 1.09 2.71
N VAL A 19 7.14 2.34 2.77
CA VAL A 19 7.07 3.17 3.97
C VAL A 19 5.61 3.35 4.40
N LEU A 20 4.70 3.70 3.47
CA LEU A 20 3.28 3.81 3.78
C LEU A 20 2.68 2.48 4.25
N MET A 21 3.02 1.36 3.59
CA MET A 21 2.54 0.01 3.96
C MET A 21 2.96 -0.37 5.39
N ILE A 22 4.24 -0.17 5.72
CA ILE A 22 4.83 -0.56 7.01
C ILE A 22 4.36 0.38 8.12
N LYS A 23 4.36 1.70 7.87
CA LYS A 23 4.04 2.70 8.91
C LYS A 23 2.55 2.75 9.22
N SER A 24 1.67 2.49 8.27
CA SER A 24 0.22 2.39 8.51
C SER A 24 -0.15 1.32 9.54
N TYR A 25 0.70 0.29 9.72
CA TYR A 25 0.50 -0.80 10.68
C TYR A 25 1.59 -0.84 11.77
N ARG A 26 2.26 0.29 11.99
CA ARG A 26 3.31 0.49 13.01
C ARG A 26 4.40 -0.61 13.01
N GLN A 27 4.69 -1.18 11.85
CA GLN A 27 5.72 -2.21 11.75
C GLN A 27 7.12 -1.58 11.81
N PRO A 28 8.11 -2.25 12.41
CA PRO A 28 9.44 -1.67 12.62
C PRO A 28 10.26 -1.66 11.31
N LEU A 29 10.16 -0.58 10.53
CA LEU A 29 10.88 -0.42 9.26
C LEU A 29 12.40 -0.60 9.40
N ALA A 30 12.98 -0.06 10.47
CA ALA A 30 14.44 -0.08 10.70
C ALA A 30 15.01 -1.49 10.84
N ALA A 31 14.21 -2.45 11.34
CA ALA A 31 14.62 -3.84 11.49
C ALA A 31 14.78 -4.56 10.14
N TYR A 32 14.09 -4.09 9.10
CA TYR A 32 14.01 -4.75 7.79
C TYR A 32 14.55 -3.88 6.65
N LYS A 33 15.30 -2.81 6.93
CA LYS A 33 15.75 -1.82 5.94
C LYS A 33 16.45 -2.43 4.72
N TRP A 34 17.26 -3.48 4.91
CA TRP A 34 17.96 -4.16 3.82
C TRP A 34 17.01 -5.00 2.98
N ASN A 35 16.14 -5.79 3.63
CA ASN A 35 15.12 -6.58 2.94
C ASN A 35 14.18 -5.69 2.12
N VAL A 36 13.80 -4.53 2.68
CA VAL A 36 13.02 -3.49 2.00
C VAL A 36 13.77 -2.95 0.79
N LEU A 37 15.05 -2.58 0.94
CA LEU A 37 15.84 -2.09 -0.17
C LEU A 37 15.95 -3.12 -1.32
N PHE A 38 16.19 -4.39 -1.00
CA PHE A 38 16.26 -5.46 -1.99
C PHE A 38 14.95 -5.65 -2.75
N ILE A 39 13.80 -5.63 -2.06
CA ILE A 39 12.52 -5.77 -2.75
C ILE A 39 12.20 -4.53 -3.60
N CYS A 40 12.56 -3.33 -3.16
CA CYS A 40 12.37 -2.11 -3.96
C CYS A 40 13.20 -2.15 -5.25
N ILE A 41 14.43 -2.65 -5.20
CA ILE A 41 15.25 -2.88 -6.41
C ILE A 41 14.59 -3.92 -7.32
N GLY A 42 14.09 -5.03 -6.75
CA GLY A 42 13.39 -6.06 -7.52
C GLY A 42 12.12 -5.55 -8.20
N VAL A 43 11.31 -4.76 -7.48
CA VAL A 43 10.08 -4.13 -7.99
C VAL A 43 10.38 -3.11 -9.08
N ALA A 44 11.42 -2.28 -8.90
CA ALA A 44 11.86 -1.35 -9.94
C ALA A 44 12.31 -2.09 -11.21
N GLY A 45 13.07 -3.19 -11.05
CA GLY A 45 13.47 -4.05 -12.16
C GLY A 45 12.28 -4.70 -12.87
N TRP A 46 11.28 -5.17 -12.12
CA TRP A 46 10.02 -5.68 -12.68
C TRP A 46 9.29 -4.59 -13.47
N SER A 47 9.13 -3.40 -12.91
CA SER A 47 8.47 -2.29 -13.57
C SER A 47 9.17 -1.89 -14.87
N TYR A 48 10.50 -1.83 -14.86
CA TYR A 48 11.30 -1.59 -16.06
C TYR A 48 11.09 -2.68 -17.12
N ALA A 49 11.15 -3.95 -16.72
CA ALA A 49 10.92 -5.06 -17.65
C ALA A 49 9.53 -4.98 -18.30
N VAL A 50 8.49 -4.79 -17.50
CA VAL A 50 7.11 -4.74 -18.00
C VAL A 50 6.85 -3.52 -18.89
N ARG A 51 7.22 -2.32 -18.44
CA ARG A 51 6.87 -1.08 -19.14
C ARG A 51 7.81 -0.71 -20.28
N VAL A 52 9.11 -1.01 -20.15
CA VAL A 52 10.13 -0.58 -21.12
C VAL A 52 10.54 -1.71 -22.06
N VAL A 53 10.78 -2.92 -21.53
CA VAL A 53 11.24 -4.05 -22.36
C VAL A 53 10.09 -4.71 -23.11
N VAL A 54 9.00 -5.03 -22.41
CA VAL A 54 7.83 -5.69 -23.01
C VAL A 54 6.85 -4.68 -23.60
N GLY A 55 6.86 -3.44 -23.11
CA GLY A 55 5.93 -2.39 -23.57
C GLY A 55 4.49 -2.62 -23.12
N LEU A 56 4.28 -3.34 -22.02
CA LEU A 56 2.95 -3.59 -21.46
C LEU A 56 2.42 -2.37 -20.71
N SER A 57 1.09 -2.25 -20.69
CA SER A 57 0.39 -1.14 -20.07
C SER A 57 0.64 -1.02 -18.55
N PRO A 58 0.66 0.19 -17.98
CA PRO A 58 0.98 0.43 -16.56
C PRO A 58 0.11 -0.32 -15.55
N TYR A 59 -1.14 -0.67 -15.89
CA TYR A 59 -2.05 -1.37 -14.98
C TYR A 59 -1.64 -2.83 -14.73
N ILE A 60 -0.98 -3.48 -15.70
CA ILE A 60 -0.43 -4.83 -15.53
C ILE A 60 0.75 -4.79 -14.57
N ASP A 61 1.59 -3.76 -14.70
CA ASP A 61 2.72 -3.55 -13.82
C ASP A 61 2.25 -3.40 -12.36
N ILE A 62 1.30 -2.51 -12.07
CA ILE A 62 0.76 -2.32 -10.70
C ILE A 62 0.25 -3.64 -10.11
N PHE A 63 -0.49 -4.43 -10.89
CA PHE A 63 -0.99 -5.73 -10.41
C PHE A 63 0.17 -6.69 -10.07
N GLY A 64 1.21 -6.75 -10.91
CA GLY A 64 2.42 -7.53 -10.64
C GLY A 64 3.16 -7.05 -9.39
N GLN A 65 3.35 -5.74 -9.23
CA GLN A 65 3.99 -5.15 -8.06
C GLN A 65 3.21 -5.43 -6.77
N PHE A 66 1.88 -5.37 -6.82
CA PHE A 66 1.03 -5.75 -5.69
C PHE A 66 1.32 -7.19 -5.24
N LEU A 67 1.39 -8.13 -6.18
CA LEU A 67 1.70 -9.54 -5.89
C LEU A 67 3.11 -9.71 -5.33
N ILE A 68 4.10 -8.99 -5.89
CA ILE A 68 5.49 -9.02 -5.42
C ILE A 68 5.58 -8.50 -3.99
N PHE A 69 4.95 -7.37 -3.66
CA PHE A 69 4.93 -6.85 -2.30
C PHE A 69 4.17 -7.76 -1.34
N ALA A 70 3.01 -8.30 -1.74
CA ALA A 70 2.25 -9.23 -0.91
C ALA A 70 3.07 -10.51 -0.61
N ALA A 71 3.76 -11.04 -1.62
CA ALA A 71 4.70 -12.15 -1.47
C ALA A 71 5.89 -11.79 -0.57
N PHE A 72 6.44 -10.57 -0.69
CA PHE A 72 7.51 -10.10 0.17
C PHE A 72 7.10 -10.07 1.65
N PHE A 73 5.96 -9.44 1.98
CA PHE A 73 5.44 -9.42 3.35
C PHE A 73 5.15 -10.84 3.86
N ARG A 74 4.63 -11.73 2.99
CA ARG A 74 4.34 -13.12 3.35
C ARG A 74 5.60 -13.93 3.62
N TYR A 75 6.57 -13.92 2.72
CA TYR A 75 7.72 -14.84 2.76
C TYR A 75 8.92 -14.26 3.49
N SER A 76 9.23 -12.97 3.30
CA SER A 76 10.39 -12.33 3.94
C SER A 76 10.07 -11.93 5.38
N LEU A 77 8.90 -11.34 5.60
CA LEU A 77 8.49 -10.89 6.93
C LEU A 77 7.62 -11.91 7.67
N LYS A 78 7.26 -13.04 7.05
CA LYS A 78 6.46 -14.10 7.67
C LYS A 78 5.13 -13.57 8.24
N ILE A 79 4.50 -12.64 7.53
CA ILE A 79 3.18 -12.09 7.88
C ILE A 79 2.09 -12.99 7.29
N ARG A 80 0.96 -13.10 7.99
CA ARG A 80 -0.25 -13.81 7.51
C ARG A 80 -0.77 -13.27 6.19
N LEU A 81 -1.31 -14.13 5.33
CA LEU A 81 -1.60 -13.77 3.93
C LEU A 81 -2.63 -12.64 3.81
N VAL A 82 -3.67 -12.67 4.63
CA VAL A 82 -4.70 -11.61 4.63
C VAL A 82 -4.10 -10.29 5.09
N TYR A 83 -3.23 -10.32 6.10
CA TYR A 83 -2.59 -9.13 6.64
C TYR A 83 -1.53 -8.57 5.71
N SER A 84 -0.75 -9.42 5.02
CA SER A 84 0.18 -8.96 3.98
C SER A 84 -0.56 -8.28 2.84
N GLY A 85 -1.66 -8.88 2.34
CA GLY A 85 -2.48 -8.26 1.31
C GLY A 85 -3.09 -6.94 1.76
N LEU A 86 -3.63 -6.89 2.98
CA LEU A 86 -4.22 -5.69 3.56
C LEU A 86 -3.19 -4.55 3.69
N MET A 87 -1.99 -4.84 4.19
CA MET A 87 -0.90 -3.87 4.30
C MET A 87 -0.55 -3.25 2.94
N VAL A 88 -0.44 -4.09 1.91
CA VAL A 88 -0.14 -3.66 0.55
C VAL A 88 -1.29 -2.83 -0.02
N ALA A 89 -2.54 -3.28 0.15
CA ALA A 89 -3.72 -2.57 -0.34
C ALA A 89 -3.87 -1.18 0.29
N VAL A 90 -3.69 -1.05 1.60
CA VAL A 90 -3.72 0.26 2.27
C VAL A 90 -2.59 1.16 1.80
N GLY A 91 -1.36 0.62 1.68
CA GLY A 91 -0.22 1.40 1.20
C GLY A 91 -0.41 1.93 -0.22
N TYR A 92 -0.87 1.08 -1.15
CA TYR A 92 -1.19 1.50 -2.51
C TYR A 92 -2.34 2.50 -2.56
N ALA A 93 -3.44 2.24 -1.84
CA ALA A 93 -4.58 3.14 -1.82
C ALA A 93 -4.19 4.52 -1.27
N ALA A 94 -3.37 4.56 -0.22
CA ALA A 94 -2.83 5.80 0.35
C ALA A 94 -1.90 6.51 -0.64
N TYR A 95 -0.98 5.79 -1.27
CA TYR A 95 -0.06 6.35 -2.28
C TYR A 95 -0.83 7.00 -3.44
N VAL A 96 -1.80 6.28 -4.00
CA VAL A 96 -2.65 6.78 -5.09
C VAL A 96 -3.50 7.98 -4.63
N CYS A 97 -4.01 7.98 -3.39
CA CYS A 97 -4.74 9.12 -2.84
C CYS A 97 -3.87 10.38 -2.68
N ILE A 98 -2.57 10.22 -2.46
CA ILE A 98 -1.59 11.32 -2.43
C ILE A 98 -1.25 11.78 -3.85
N GLN A 99 -1.10 10.82 -4.77
CA GLN A 99 -0.73 11.09 -6.17
C GLN A 99 -1.81 11.88 -6.92
N PHE A 100 -3.10 11.60 -6.72
CA PHE A 100 -4.17 12.27 -7.48
C PHE A 100 -4.22 13.80 -7.29
N PRO A 101 -4.20 14.35 -6.07
CA PRO A 101 -4.09 15.80 -5.86
C PRO A 101 -2.87 16.43 -6.53
N ILE A 102 -1.73 15.72 -6.50
CA ILE A 102 -0.49 16.18 -7.14
C ILE A 102 -0.64 16.16 -8.66
N TYR A 103 -1.24 15.11 -9.22
CA TYR A 103 -1.58 15.01 -10.64
C TYR A 103 -2.45 16.20 -11.06
N PHE A 104 -3.55 16.47 -10.35
CA PHE A 104 -4.42 17.60 -10.68
C PHE A 104 -3.70 18.96 -10.58
N ALA A 105 -2.85 19.14 -9.58
CA ALA A 105 -2.07 20.37 -9.42
C ALA A 105 -1.07 20.56 -10.58
N VAL A 106 -0.33 19.51 -10.96
CA VAL A 106 0.65 19.56 -12.05
C VAL A 106 -0.03 19.77 -13.40
N THR A 107 -1.16 19.11 -13.65
CA THR A 107 -1.96 19.30 -14.87
C THR A 107 -2.54 20.71 -14.92
N ALA A 108 -3.05 21.25 -13.81
CA ALA A 108 -3.57 22.62 -13.75
C ALA A 108 -2.50 23.70 -14.02
N LEU A 109 -1.23 23.40 -13.73
CA LEU A 109 -0.09 24.28 -14.05
C LEU A 109 0.37 24.18 -15.51
N GLY A 110 -0.30 23.36 -16.34
CA GLY A 110 -0.01 23.24 -17.77
C GLY A 110 1.26 22.45 -18.09
N VAL A 111 1.75 21.59 -17.17
CA VAL A 111 2.95 20.75 -17.36
C VAL A 111 2.66 19.52 -18.26
N SER A 112 1.80 19.72 -19.27
CA SER A 112 1.30 18.83 -20.32
C SER A 112 0.09 17.96 -19.96
N ASP A 113 -0.89 17.93 -20.87
CA ASP A 113 -2.17 17.21 -20.73
C ASP A 113 -2.06 15.69 -20.96
N VAL A 114 -0.89 15.18 -21.39
CA VAL A 114 -0.71 13.77 -21.81
C VAL A 114 0.18 12.98 -20.83
N VAL A 115 0.38 13.48 -19.61
CA VAL A 115 1.29 12.86 -18.61
C VAL A 115 0.85 11.45 -18.23
N ALA A 116 -0.46 11.17 -18.22
CA ALA A 116 -0.99 9.85 -17.83
C ALA A 116 -0.64 8.72 -18.82
N GLN A 117 -0.41 9.05 -20.10
CA GLN A 117 -0.11 8.05 -21.16
C GLN A 117 1.38 7.88 -21.41
N ASN A 118 2.21 8.79 -20.90
CA ASN A 118 3.65 8.79 -21.15
C ASN A 118 4.40 8.02 -20.05
N THR A 119 5.36 7.19 -20.46
CA THR A 119 6.27 6.47 -19.55
C THR A 119 7.46 7.31 -19.10
N GLY A 120 7.56 8.57 -19.55
CA GLY A 120 8.61 9.50 -19.17
C GLY A 120 8.32 10.93 -19.63
N GLY A 121 9.17 11.86 -19.21
CA GLY A 121 9.02 13.29 -19.48
C GLY A 121 8.95 14.11 -18.20
N ASN A 122 9.14 15.43 -18.30
CA ASN A 122 9.27 16.31 -17.14
C ASN A 122 8.04 16.29 -16.23
N GLY A 123 6.83 16.18 -16.81
CA GLY A 123 5.58 16.06 -16.03
C GLY A 123 5.50 14.77 -15.22
N VAL A 124 5.89 13.63 -15.81
CA VAL A 124 5.91 12.33 -15.11
C VAL A 124 6.91 12.37 -13.94
N ILE A 125 8.11 12.91 -14.18
CA ILE A 125 9.15 13.06 -13.17
C ILE A 125 8.68 13.95 -12.02
N ALA A 126 8.04 15.08 -12.34
CA ALA A 126 7.53 16.00 -11.34
C ALA A 126 6.48 15.32 -10.45
N ILE A 127 5.50 14.63 -11.05
CA ILE A 127 4.46 13.92 -10.30
C ILE A 127 5.08 12.85 -9.41
N GLN A 128 5.99 12.02 -9.93
CA GLN A 128 6.68 10.99 -9.14
C GLN A 128 7.43 11.60 -7.96
N PHE A 129 8.27 12.61 -8.22
CA PHE A 129 9.07 13.26 -7.19
C PHE A 129 8.20 13.85 -6.06
N PHE A 130 7.16 14.61 -6.41
CA PHE A 130 6.28 15.20 -5.40
C PHE A 130 5.46 14.15 -4.67
N THR A 131 5.03 13.09 -5.35
CA THR A 131 4.26 11.99 -4.74
C THR A 131 5.12 11.21 -3.76
N ASP A 132 6.37 10.91 -4.11
CA ASP A 132 7.31 10.21 -3.25
C ASP A 132 7.64 11.05 -2.01
N ALA A 133 7.93 12.34 -2.20
CA ALA A 133 8.20 13.27 -1.11
C ALA A 133 7.00 13.39 -0.15
N ALA A 134 5.80 13.56 -0.69
CA ALA A 134 4.57 13.65 0.11
C ALA A 134 4.27 12.33 0.83
N SER A 135 4.47 11.19 0.17
CA SER A 135 4.27 9.86 0.77
C SER A 135 5.23 9.59 1.92
N LEU A 136 6.51 9.95 1.76
CA LEU A 136 7.50 9.87 2.84
C LEU A 136 7.14 10.80 4.01
N ALA A 137 6.69 12.03 3.72
CA ALA A 137 6.22 12.96 4.75
C ALA A 137 5.01 12.40 5.51
N VAL A 138 4.02 11.85 4.81
CA VAL A 138 2.85 11.19 5.42
C VAL A 138 3.29 10.00 6.28
N GLY A 139 4.19 9.15 5.79
CA GLY A 139 4.74 8.03 6.57
C GLY A 139 5.48 8.48 7.84
N TRP A 140 6.18 9.61 7.77
CA TRP A 140 6.81 10.24 8.93
C TRP A 140 5.77 10.78 9.92
N LEU A 141 4.74 11.50 9.46
CA LEU A 141 3.64 11.99 10.31
C LEU A 141 2.90 10.83 11.01
N ILE A 142 2.60 9.74 10.30
CA ILE A 142 1.99 8.54 10.89
C ILE A 142 2.85 7.99 12.03
N THR A 143 4.18 8.05 11.89
CA THR A 143 5.12 7.61 12.94
C THR A 143 5.12 8.56 14.13
N VAL A 144 5.22 9.87 13.91
CA VAL A 144 5.31 10.88 14.98
C VAL A 144 4.03 10.94 15.80
N PHE A 145 2.87 10.91 15.14
CA PHE A 145 1.57 10.98 15.81
C PHE A 145 1.03 9.62 16.27
N ASN A 146 1.74 8.52 15.97
CA ASN A 146 1.29 7.17 16.24
C ASN A 146 -0.12 6.90 15.66
N TYR A 147 -0.39 7.29 14.41
CA TYR A 147 -1.72 7.06 13.81
C TYR A 147 -1.91 5.69 13.15
N GLY A 148 -0.86 4.86 13.10
CA GLY A 148 -0.98 3.51 12.54
C GLY A 148 -1.73 2.54 13.46
N PHE A 149 -2.12 1.39 12.91
CA PHE A 149 -2.84 0.31 13.61
C PHE A 149 -1.87 -0.71 14.24
N THR A 150 -2.25 -1.32 15.37
CA THR A 150 -1.42 -2.32 16.08
C THR A 150 -1.94 -3.75 16.04
N PHE A 151 -3.14 -4.00 15.50
CA PHE A 151 -3.72 -5.35 15.50
C PHE A 151 -2.93 -6.38 14.67
N ILE A 152 -2.09 -5.92 13.74
CA ILE A 152 -1.09 -6.78 13.08
C ILE A 152 0.11 -6.87 14.02
N VAL A 153 0.21 -7.99 14.74
CA VAL A 153 1.34 -8.27 15.64
C VAL A 153 2.66 -8.19 14.87
N ILE A 154 3.71 -7.70 15.53
CA ILE A 154 5.05 -7.61 14.95
C ILE A 154 5.50 -9.01 14.50
N PRO A 155 5.99 -9.18 13.26
CA PRO A 155 6.46 -10.46 12.75
C PRO A 155 7.67 -11.01 13.53
N PRO A 156 7.96 -12.33 13.44
CA PRO A 156 7.32 -13.32 12.57
C PRO A 156 6.01 -13.88 13.14
N HIS A 157 5.01 -14.14 12.28
CA HIS A 157 3.80 -14.85 12.70
C HIS A 157 4.04 -16.36 12.72
N ASP A 158 3.35 -17.07 13.61
CA ASP A 158 3.26 -18.52 13.53
C ASP A 158 2.37 -18.93 12.35
N LEU A 159 3.03 -19.35 11.27
CA LEU A 159 2.41 -19.79 10.02
C LEU A 159 1.92 -21.25 10.07
N SER A 160 2.32 -22.03 11.09
CA SER A 160 1.87 -23.43 11.25
C SER A 160 0.39 -23.50 11.66
N ARG A 161 -0.10 -22.46 12.33
CA ARG A 161 -1.50 -22.35 12.75
C ARG A 161 -2.37 -21.89 11.58
N LYS A 162 -3.35 -22.72 11.19
CA LYS A 162 -4.30 -22.41 10.11
C LYS A 162 -5.00 -21.05 10.35
N GLU A 163 -4.91 -20.17 9.36
CA GLU A 163 -5.60 -18.89 9.34
C GLU A 163 -7.10 -19.11 9.06
N LYS A 164 -7.98 -18.52 9.88
CA LYS A 164 -9.41 -18.44 9.55
C LYS A 164 -9.65 -17.23 8.63
N LEU A 165 -9.45 -17.46 7.33
CA LEU A 165 -9.43 -16.41 6.30
C LEU A 165 -10.80 -15.71 6.15
N PHE A 166 -11.90 -16.46 6.20
CA PHE A 166 -13.24 -15.97 5.87
C PHE A 166 -14.23 -15.91 7.05
N THR A 167 -13.73 -15.75 8.27
CA THR A 167 -14.61 -15.67 9.45
C THR A 167 -14.67 -14.25 10.02
N GLY A 168 -15.89 -13.70 10.13
CA GLY A 168 -16.14 -12.39 10.73
C GLY A 168 -15.38 -11.25 10.04
N THR A 169 -14.75 -10.40 10.84
CA THR A 169 -14.01 -9.20 10.38
C THR A 169 -12.82 -9.52 9.48
N ASN A 170 -12.17 -10.68 9.64
CA ASN A 170 -11.08 -11.10 8.75
C ASN A 170 -11.56 -11.37 7.33
N GLY A 171 -12.77 -11.94 7.17
CA GLY A 171 -13.37 -12.16 5.87
C GLY A 171 -13.70 -10.83 5.17
N MET A 172 -14.24 -9.87 5.92
CA MET A 172 -14.48 -8.52 5.40
C MET A 172 -13.18 -7.84 4.97
N LEU A 173 -12.12 -7.91 5.77
CA LEU A 173 -10.81 -7.37 5.42
C LEU A 173 -10.24 -8.02 4.15
N ALA A 174 -10.36 -9.33 4.00
CA ALA A 174 -9.91 -10.05 2.81
C ALA A 174 -10.69 -9.60 1.56
N ILE A 175 -12.02 -9.53 1.63
CA ILE A 175 -12.87 -9.08 0.52
C ILE A 175 -12.56 -7.62 0.16
N SER A 176 -12.44 -6.73 1.15
CA SER A 176 -12.10 -5.32 0.92
C SER A 176 -10.69 -5.15 0.36
N THR A 177 -9.75 -6.02 0.72
CA THR A 177 -8.41 -6.05 0.12
C THR A 177 -8.48 -6.40 -1.36
N LEU A 178 -9.24 -7.44 -1.74
CA LEU A 178 -9.45 -7.79 -3.15
C LEU A 178 -10.16 -6.67 -3.92
N ALA A 179 -11.19 -6.07 -3.30
CA ALA A 179 -11.88 -4.92 -3.88
C ALA A 179 -10.94 -3.72 -4.08
N ALA A 180 -10.01 -3.48 -3.15
CA ALA A 180 -9.00 -2.43 -3.28
C ALA A 180 -8.06 -2.67 -4.46
N VAL A 181 -7.57 -3.90 -4.65
CA VAL A 181 -6.75 -4.23 -5.83
C VAL A 181 -7.53 -3.95 -7.12
N ALA A 182 -8.78 -4.40 -7.19
CA ALA A 182 -9.64 -4.19 -8.36
C ALA A 182 -9.90 -2.69 -8.60
N ILE A 183 -10.25 -1.92 -7.58
CA ILE A 183 -10.52 -0.48 -7.68
C ILE A 183 -9.27 0.28 -8.08
N ILE A 184 -8.11 0.00 -7.47
CA ILE A 184 -6.85 0.69 -7.80
C ILE A 184 -6.44 0.39 -9.25
N THR A 185 -6.49 -0.88 -9.66
CA THR A 185 -6.16 -1.26 -11.04
C THR A 185 -7.13 -0.62 -12.04
N THR A 186 -8.44 -0.60 -11.73
CA THR A 186 -9.47 0.02 -12.56
C THR A 186 -9.31 1.54 -12.61
N SER A 187 -8.98 2.18 -11.49
CA SER A 187 -8.75 3.63 -11.40
C SER A 187 -7.62 4.07 -12.31
N LEU A 188 -6.54 3.29 -12.37
CA LEU A 188 -5.43 3.54 -13.28
C LEU A 188 -5.85 3.31 -14.74
N PHE A 189 -6.56 2.22 -15.02
CA PHE A 189 -7.07 1.94 -16.37
C PHE A 189 -7.95 3.08 -16.90
N LEU A 190 -8.88 3.57 -16.08
CA LEU A 190 -9.75 4.71 -16.38
C LEU A 190 -8.96 5.99 -16.61
N THR A 191 -7.93 6.25 -15.80
CA THR A 191 -7.08 7.43 -15.94
C THR A 191 -6.28 7.39 -17.24
N VAL A 192 -5.71 6.24 -17.61
CA VAL A 192 -4.88 6.12 -18.83
C VAL A 192 -5.70 6.14 -20.13
N HIS A 193 -6.84 5.44 -20.17
CA HIS A 193 -7.59 5.24 -21.42
C HIS A 193 -8.71 6.26 -21.65
N TYR A 194 -9.27 6.83 -20.58
CA TYR A 194 -10.45 7.69 -20.66
C TYR A 194 -10.24 9.08 -20.06
N ASP A 195 -9.01 9.41 -19.62
CA ASP A 195 -8.68 10.64 -18.88
C ASP A 195 -9.66 10.94 -17.73
N ALA A 196 -10.18 9.86 -17.13
CA ALA A 196 -11.25 9.92 -16.14
C ALA A 196 -10.72 10.02 -14.70
N ALA A 197 -9.58 10.70 -14.50
CA ALA A 197 -8.90 10.82 -13.21
C ALA A 197 -9.84 11.39 -12.13
N LEU A 198 -10.69 12.35 -12.50
CA LEU A 198 -11.66 12.99 -11.60
C LEU A 198 -12.69 12.00 -11.04
N TYR A 199 -13.10 11.01 -11.84
CA TYR A 199 -14.03 9.96 -11.41
C TYR A 199 -13.33 8.81 -10.68
N ALA A 200 -12.06 8.56 -11.02
CA ALA A 200 -11.24 7.54 -10.40
C ALA A 200 -10.90 7.90 -8.93
N TYR A 201 -10.59 9.16 -8.65
CA TYR A 201 -10.16 9.63 -7.32
C TYR A 201 -11.14 9.31 -6.17
N PRO A 202 -12.45 9.64 -6.24
CA PRO A 202 -13.39 9.34 -5.16
C PRO A 202 -13.55 7.84 -4.88
N LEU A 203 -13.36 6.98 -5.88
CA LEU A 203 -13.40 5.52 -5.69
C LEU A 203 -12.21 5.04 -4.85
N VAL A 204 -11.01 5.57 -5.11
CA VAL A 204 -9.80 5.24 -4.33
C VAL A 204 -9.92 5.76 -2.90
N LEU A 205 -10.46 6.98 -2.71
CA LEU A 205 -10.73 7.52 -1.38
C LEU A 205 -11.74 6.66 -0.60
N LEU A 206 -12.83 6.24 -1.26
CA LEU A 206 -13.86 5.40 -0.64
C LEU A 206 -13.28 4.06 -0.19
N ILE A 207 -12.45 3.41 -1.01
CA ILE A 207 -11.86 2.13 -0.62
C ILE A 207 -10.79 2.29 0.46
N LEU A 208 -9.99 3.37 0.44
CA LEU A 208 -9.05 3.68 1.52
C LEU A 208 -9.80 3.91 2.84
N GLY A 209 -10.88 4.70 2.81
CA GLY A 209 -11.74 4.95 3.96
C GLY A 209 -12.38 3.66 4.50
N THR A 210 -12.80 2.77 3.62
CA THR A 210 -13.35 1.45 3.98
C THR A 210 -12.29 0.59 4.67
N LEU A 211 -11.08 0.49 4.10
CA LEU A 211 -9.98 -0.27 4.69
C LEU A 211 -9.57 0.31 6.05
N TYR A 212 -9.53 1.63 6.18
CA TYR A 212 -9.25 2.32 7.44
C TYR A 212 -10.33 2.03 8.50
N PHE A 213 -11.61 2.14 8.13
CA PHE A 213 -12.73 1.84 9.01
C PHE A 213 -12.70 0.38 9.50
N LEU A 214 -12.48 -0.58 8.59
CA LEU A 214 -12.40 -2.00 8.95
C LEU A 214 -11.16 -2.31 9.80
N SER A 215 -10.03 -1.66 9.52
CA SER A 215 -8.81 -1.77 10.33
C SER A 215 -9.05 -1.27 11.75
N ARG A 216 -9.76 -0.14 11.91
CA ARG A 216 -10.12 0.41 13.23
C ARG A 216 -11.11 -0.46 13.98
N ARG A 217 -12.10 -1.01 13.29
CA ARG A 217 -13.06 -1.97 13.86
C ARG A 217 -12.35 -3.22 14.36
N ARG A 218 -11.42 -3.75 13.58
CA ARG A 218 -10.62 -4.93 13.93
C ARG A 218 -9.77 -4.70 15.18
N GLU A 219 -9.12 -3.55 15.27
CA GLU A 219 -8.34 -3.14 16.44
C GLU A 219 -9.21 -3.10 17.72
N SER A 220 -10.40 -2.49 17.62
CA SER A 220 -11.35 -2.42 18.73
C SER A 220 -11.85 -3.80 19.20
N GLU A 221 -11.99 -4.77 18.28
CA GLU A 221 -12.38 -6.15 18.60
C GLU A 221 -11.29 -6.89 19.38
N ASP A 222 -10.02 -6.72 18.97
CA ASP A 222 -8.89 -7.36 19.65
C ASP A 222 -8.69 -6.79 21.08
N ASP A 223 -8.89 -5.48 21.28
CA ASP A 223 -8.87 -4.84 22.60
C ASP A 223 -9.95 -5.41 23.53
N ARG A 224 -11.18 -5.59 23.03
CA ARG A 224 -12.31 -6.17 23.81
C ARG A 224 -12.04 -7.60 24.24
N VAL A 225 -11.45 -8.41 23.35
CA VAL A 225 -11.10 -9.81 23.65
C VAL A 225 -10.02 -9.87 24.74
N TYR A 226 -9.04 -8.96 24.69
CA TYR A 226 -8.00 -8.87 25.71
C TYR A 226 -8.56 -8.53 27.10
N ILE A 227 -9.40 -7.49 27.19
CA ILE A 227 -10.05 -7.09 28.44
C ILE A 227 -10.89 -8.23 29.03
N THR A 228 -11.68 -8.91 28.20
CA THR A 228 -12.55 -10.01 28.66
C THR A 228 -11.76 -11.18 29.23
N LYS A 229 -10.65 -11.58 28.58
CA LYS A 229 -9.80 -12.68 29.05
C LYS A 229 -9.09 -12.34 30.36
N ASN A 230 -8.54 -11.14 30.47
CA ASN A 230 -7.83 -10.72 31.68
C ASN A 230 -8.77 -10.44 32.85
N GLY A 231 -9.95 -9.88 32.58
CA GLY A 231 -11.00 -9.71 33.58
C GLY A 231 -11.53 -11.04 34.12
N ALA A 232 -11.71 -12.04 33.25
CA ALA A 232 -12.08 -13.40 33.66
C ALA A 232 -10.96 -14.10 34.46
N PHE A 233 -9.70 -13.88 34.08
CA PHE A 233 -8.54 -14.40 34.82
C PHE A 233 -8.45 -13.83 36.24
N HIS A 234 -8.63 -12.52 36.41
CA HIS A 234 -8.63 -11.88 37.74
C HIS A 234 -9.79 -12.32 38.65
N LYS A 235 -10.97 -12.63 38.08
CA LYS A 235 -12.05 -13.23 38.85
C LYS A 235 -11.74 -14.64 39.33
N LYS A 236 -11.04 -15.43 38.51
CA LYS A 236 -10.69 -16.83 38.83
C LYS A 236 -9.53 -16.98 39.82
N VAL A 237 -8.64 -15.99 39.92
CA VAL A 237 -7.54 -15.96 40.91
C VAL A 237 -8.03 -15.49 42.29
N ARG A 238 -9.20 -14.83 42.36
CA ARG A 238 -9.81 -14.35 43.62
C ARG A 238 -10.88 -15.28 44.20
N SER A 239 -11.24 -16.36 43.50
CA SER A 239 -12.17 -17.41 43.94
C SER A 239 -11.43 -18.65 44.39
#